data_AF-A0A0N0XQW4-F1
#
_entry.id   AF-A0A0N0XQW4-F1
#
_cell.length_a   1.000
_cell.length_b   1.000
_cell.length_c   1.000
_cell.angle_alpha   90.00
_cell.angle_beta   90.00
_cell.angle_gamma   90.00
#
_symmetry.space_group_name_H-M   'P 1'
#
loop_
_entity.id
_entity.type
_entity.pdbx_description
1 polymer ?
#
loop_
_entity_poly.entity_id
_entity_poly.type
_entity_poly.pdbx_seq_one_letter_code
_entity_poly.pdbx_strand_id
1 'polypeptide(L)' 'MAKPVRAALGGVWIKCNFCQGDLFRDREVKLNSSGMEFMNLSWANESATGLICWHCGYVHLFVNRDLELYKQKKG' A
#
# COMPACT_ATOMS: atom_id res chain seq x y z
N MET A 1 -13.49 -0.45 -11.43
CA MET A 1 -12.32 -1.22 -10.96
C MET A 1 -11.12 -0.29 -10.89
N ALA A 2 -10.37 -0.31 -9.78
CA ALA A 2 -9.12 0.45 -9.66
C ALA A 2 -8.16 0.04 -10.80
N LYS A 3 -7.35 0.99 -11.29
CA LYS A 3 -6.33 0.68 -12.31
C LYS A 3 -5.10 0.09 -11.61
N PRO A 4 -4.40 -0.89 -12.21
CA PRO A 4 -3.17 -1.39 -11.64
C PRO A 4 -2.10 -0.29 -11.59
N VAL A 5 -1.29 -0.34 -10.53
CA VAL A 5 -0.12 0.52 -10.34
C VAL A 5 1.14 -0.32 -10.28
N ARG A 6 2.24 0.26 -10.73
CA ARG A 6 3.61 -0.14 -10.33
C ARG A 6 4.06 0.79 -9.22
N ALA A 7 4.99 0.35 -8.38
CA ALA A 7 5.48 1.17 -7.27
C ALA A 7 7.00 1.13 -7.16
N ALA A 8 7.59 2.22 -6.67
CA ALA A 8 9.01 2.33 -6.39
C ALA A 8 9.26 3.09 -5.07
N LEU A 9 10.42 2.86 -4.47
CA LEU A 9 10.94 3.60 -3.31
C LEU A 9 12.38 4.00 -3.59
N GLY A 10 12.66 5.30 -3.64
CA GLY A 10 14.02 5.79 -3.90
C GLY A 10 14.61 5.24 -5.21
N GLY A 11 13.79 5.13 -6.26
CA GLY A 11 14.19 4.56 -7.55
C GLY A 11 14.27 3.03 -7.61
N VAL A 12 13.99 2.31 -6.51
CA VAL A 12 13.96 0.83 -6.49
C VAL A 12 12.54 0.33 -6.74
N TRP A 13 12.35 -0.44 -7.83
CA TRP A 13 11.05 -1.02 -8.17
C TRP A 13 10.64 -2.12 -7.19
N ILE A 14 9.41 -2.02 -6.71
CA ILE A 14 8.82 -2.99 -5.78
C ILE A 14 8.29 -4.18 -6.56
N LYS A 15 8.64 -5.38 -6.09
CA LYS A 15 8.05 -6.66 -6.52
C LYS A 15 7.38 -7.34 -5.34
N CYS A 16 6.37 -8.15 -5.63
CA CYS A 16 5.73 -8.98 -4.63
C CYS A 16 6.75 -9.94 -4.01
N ASN A 17 6.92 -9.92 -2.68
CA ASN A 17 7.88 -10.80 -2.00
C ASN A 17 7.54 -12.29 -2.18
N PHE A 18 6.26 -12.59 -2.42
CA PHE A 18 5.78 -13.96 -2.57
C PHE A 18 5.88 -14.49 -4.01
N CYS A 19 5.30 -13.77 -4.98
CA CYS A 19 5.20 -14.26 -6.37
C CYS A 19 6.02 -13.47 -7.40
N GLN A 20 6.78 -12.45 -6.96
CA GLN A 20 7.63 -11.60 -7.81
C GLN A 20 6.90 -10.75 -8.87
N GLY A 21 5.56 -10.74 -8.89
CA GLY A 21 4.77 -9.84 -9.75
C GLY A 21 4.93 -8.36 -9.35
N ASP A 22 4.74 -7.46 -10.31
CA ASP A 22 5.04 -6.02 -10.21
C ASP A 22 3.81 -5.10 -10.32
N LEU A 23 2.62 -5.66 -10.49
CA LEU A 23 1.35 -4.92 -10.52
C LEU A 23 0.62 -5.04 -9.20
N PHE A 24 0.09 -3.91 -8.73
CA PHE A 24 -0.58 -3.79 -7.43
C PHE A 24 -1.88 -2.99 -7.52
N ARG A 25 -2.78 -3.23 -6.55
CA ARG A 25 -3.83 -2.30 -6.13
C ARG A 25 -3.30 -1.54 -4.93
N ASP A 26 -3.34 -0.22 -4.97
CA ASP A 26 -3.06 0.60 -3.79
C ASP A 26 -4.33 0.85 -2.97
N ARG A 27 -4.17 0.96 -1.65
CA ARG A 27 -5.19 1.49 -0.73
C ARG A 27 -4.56 2.04 0.54
N GLU A 28 -5.24 2.92 1.23
CA GLU A 28 -4.87 3.31 2.59
C GLU A 28 -5.27 2.20 3.59
N VAL A 29 -4.42 1.98 4.61
CA VAL A 29 -4.64 1.02 5.70
C VAL A 29 -4.37 1.73 7.02
N LYS A 30 -5.37 1.79 7.90
CA LYS A 30 -5.18 2.32 9.27
C LYS A 30 -4.38 1.34 10.12
N LEU A 31 -3.45 1.84 10.91
CA LEU A 31 -2.57 1.05 11.79
C LEU A 31 -2.94 1.17 13.29
N ASN A 32 -4.09 1.77 13.60
CA ASN A 32 -4.54 1.96 14.97
C ASN A 32 -4.96 0.62 15.63
N SER A 33 -4.69 0.49 16.93
CA SER A 33 -5.23 -0.59 17.75
C SER A 33 -6.65 -0.24 18.21
N SER A 34 -7.54 -1.24 18.31
CA SER A 34 -8.96 -1.04 18.64
C SER A 34 -9.21 -0.31 19.97
N GLY A 35 -8.25 -0.32 20.90
CA GLY A 35 -8.34 0.41 22.18
C GLY A 35 -8.11 1.92 22.07
N MET A 36 -7.44 2.41 21.02
CA MET A 36 -7.21 3.86 20.82
C MET A 36 -8.42 4.58 20.21
N GLU A 37 -9.31 3.88 19.51
CA GLU A 37 -10.56 4.46 19.01
C GLU A 37 -11.54 4.81 20.16
N PHE A 38 -11.48 4.09 21.29
CA PHE A 38 -12.34 4.31 22.46
C PHE A 38 -11.95 5.54 23.30
N MET A 39 -10.68 5.96 23.26
CA MET A 39 -10.15 7.07 24.06
C MET A 39 -10.21 8.44 23.34
N ASN A 40 -10.87 8.54 22.19
CA ASN A 40 -11.04 9.76 21.39
C ASN A 40 -9.71 10.49 21.06
N LEU A 41 -8.59 9.75 21.03
CA LEU A 41 -7.28 10.26 20.62
C LEU A 41 -7.20 10.19 19.09
N SER A 42 -7.95 11.06 18.42
CA SER A 42 -7.97 11.22 16.96
C SER A 42 -6.61 11.60 16.35
N TRP A 43 -5.59 11.87 17.19
CA TRP A 43 -4.22 12.18 16.81
C TRP A 43 -3.31 10.94 16.66
N ALA A 44 -3.76 9.74 17.04
CA ALA A 44 -3.00 8.49 16.87
C ALA A 44 -3.25 7.79 15.51
N ASN A 45 -3.72 8.53 14.50
CA ASN A 45 -4.05 8.01 13.17
C ASN A 45 -2.77 7.83 12.31
N GLU A 46 -1.96 6.83 12.64
CA GLU A 46 -0.97 6.35 11.68
C GLU A 46 -1.66 5.49 10.62
N SER A 47 -1.46 5.84 9.35
CA SER A 47 -1.89 5.04 8.21
C SER A 47 -0.70 4.64 7.35
N ALA A 48 -0.86 3.54 6.63
CA ALA A 48 0.09 3.01 5.67
C ALA A 48 -0.55 2.96 4.28
N THR A 49 0.26 3.06 3.25
CA THR A 49 -0.12 2.61 1.91
C THR A 49 0.02 1.10 1.82
N GLY A 50 -1.09 0.42 1.54
CA GLY A 50 -1.14 -1.00 1.23
C GLY A 50 -1.03 -1.25 -0.27
N LEU A 51 -0.02 -2.01 -0.69
CA LEU A 51 0.09 -2.56 -2.05
C LEU A 51 -0.35 -4.02 -2.05
N ILE A 52 -1.51 -4.28 -2.65
CA ILE A 52 -2.06 -5.63 -2.81
C ILE A 52 -1.62 -6.17 -4.17
N CYS A 53 -0.82 -7.23 -4.19
CA CYS A 53 -0.36 -7.85 -5.42
C CYS A 53 -1.53 -8.30 -6.28
N TRP A 54 -1.53 -7.91 -7.56
CA TRP A 54 -2.59 -8.26 -8.50
C TRP A 54 -2.65 -9.75 -8.82
N HIS A 55 -1.53 -10.45 -8.68
CA HIS A 55 -1.38 -11.85 -9.08
C HIS A 55 -1.74 -12.83 -7.97
N CYS A 56 -1.26 -12.59 -6.74
CA CYS A 56 -1.42 -13.54 -5.62
C CYS A 56 -2.12 -12.96 -4.39
N GLY A 57 -2.46 -11.66 -4.39
CA GLY A 57 -3.16 -11.01 -3.28
C GLY A 57 -2.30 -10.69 -2.05
N TYR A 58 -1.00 -10.99 -2.04
CA TYR A 58 -0.11 -10.64 -0.93
C TYR A 58 -0.07 -9.12 -0.73
N VAL A 59 -0.07 -8.68 0.54
CA VAL A 59 -0.17 -7.26 0.91
C VAL A 59 1.16 -6.79 1.49
N HIS A 60 1.72 -5.76 0.87
CA HIS A 60 2.81 -4.98 1.47
C HIS A 60 2.22 -3.74 2.13
N LEU A 61 2.67 -3.39 3.33
CA LEU A 61 2.29 -2.16 4.02
C LEU A 61 3.51 -1.24 4.12
N PHE A 62 3.34 0.02 3.71
CA PHE A 62 4.37 1.05 3.77
C PHE A 62 3.86 2.25 4.56
N VAL A 63 4.47 2.52 5.71
CA VAL A 63 4.29 3.78 6.46
C VAL A 63 5.14 4.90 5.85
N ASN A 64 6.16 4.54 5.07
CA ASN A 64 7.00 5.48 4.35
C ASN A 64 6.16 6.28 3.33
N ARG A 65 6.25 7.61 3.42
CA ARG A 65 5.51 8.56 2.56
C ARG A 65 6.17 8.82 1.21
N ASP A 66 7.39 8.34 1.01
CA ASP A 66 8.15 8.46 -0.24
C ASP A 66 7.81 7.34 -1.25
N LEU A 67 6.75 6.57 -0.99
CA LEU A 67 6.28 5.54 -1.91
C LEU A 67 5.73 6.18 -3.19
N GLU A 68 6.37 5.89 -4.31
CA GLU A 68 5.99 6.40 -5.62
C GLU A 68 5.03 5.43 -6.33
N LEU A 69 3.90 5.93 -6.82
CA LEU A 69 2.89 5.13 -7.52
C LEU A 69 2.75 5.53 -8.98
N TYR A 70 2.92 4.55 -9.87
CA TYR A 70 2.90 4.71 -11.33
C TYR A 70 1.67 4.04 -11.92
N LYS A 71 0.60 4.82 -12.15
CA LYS A 71 -0.66 4.35 -12.75
C LYS A 71 -0.42 3.83 -14.16
N GLN A 72 -0.84 2.60 -14.41
CA GLN A 72 -0.83 2.04 -15.76
C GLN A 72 -2.03 2.57 -16.55
N LYS A 73 -1.77 3.09 -17.77
CA LYS A 73 -2.85 3.40 -18.70
C LYS A 73 -3.52 2.08 -19.12
N LYS A 74 -4.85 2.10 -19.28
CA LYS A 74 -5.51 1.00 -19.99
C LYS A 74 -4.93 1.02 -21.41
N GLY A 75 -4.31 -0.10 -21.81
CA GLY A 75 -4.10 -0.40 -23.21
C GLY A 75 -5.43 -0.55 -23.93
#